data_AF-E8U9C0-F1
#
_entry.id   AF-E8U9C0-F1
#
_cell.length_a   1.000
_cell.length_b   1.000
_cell.length_c   1.000
_cell.angle_alpha   90.00
_cell.angle_beta   90.00
_cell.angle_gamma   90.00
#
_symmetry.space_group_name_H-M   'P 1'
#
loop_
_entity.id
_entity.type
_entity.pdbx_description
1 polymer ?
#
loop_
_entity_poly.entity_id
_entity_poly.type
_entity_poly.pdbx_seq_one_letter_code
_entity_poly.pdbx_strand_id
1 'polypeptide(L)'
;MTTSSLLKDLGAALQGADLQPADCQWLYGRMRTGTSACWMSRVAPDALLKQVQAHLKPVGVTSGWSNDYGVWGAFYALNGQPGRTFGVTIKPIPGELEFEGVKAVQGYESFVTLTVNESATSK
;
A
#
# COMPACT_ATOMS: atom_id res chain seq x y z
N MET A 1 10.02 8.33 -15.87
CA MET A 1 9.67 8.10 -14.46
C MET A 1 10.13 6.70 -14.06
N THR A 2 10.98 6.56 -13.05
CA THR A 2 11.45 5.26 -12.56
C THR A 2 10.47 4.69 -11.52
N THR A 3 10.61 3.41 -11.18
CA THR A 3 9.80 2.77 -10.12
C THR A 3 10.00 3.46 -8.78
N SER A 4 11.23 3.84 -8.44
CA SER A 4 11.55 4.60 -7.24
C SER A 4 10.94 5.99 -7.22
N SER A 5 10.90 6.71 -8.36
CA SER A 5 10.23 8.02 -8.40
C SER A 5 8.72 7.88 -8.25
N LEU A 6 8.12 6.85 -8.87
CA LEU A 6 6.69 6.59 -8.74
C LEU A 6 6.28 6.20 -7.32
N LEU A 7 7.05 5.34 -6.65
CA LEU A 7 6.82 5.02 -5.24
C LEU A 7 6.92 6.25 -4.35
N LYS A 8 7.87 7.15 -4.63
CA LYS A 8 7.99 8.41 -3.90
C LYS A 8 6.76 9.30 -4.09
N ASP A 9 6.29 9.45 -5.34
CA ASP A 9 5.11 10.27 -5.64
C ASP A 9 3.83 9.69 -5.03
N LEU A 10 3.65 8.37 -5.10
CA LEU A 10 2.52 7.68 -4.48
C LEU A 10 2.59 7.75 -2.95
N GLY A 11 3.78 7.61 -2.37
CA GLY A 11 3.99 7.81 -0.94
C GLY A 11 3.68 9.23 -0.50
N ALA A 12 4.03 10.24 -1.31
CA ALA A 12 3.67 11.63 -1.06
C ALA A 12 2.14 11.85 -1.11
N ALA A 13 1.44 11.21 -2.06
CA ALA A 13 -0.03 11.28 -2.12
C ALA A 13 -0.68 10.72 -0.85
N LEU A 14 -0.07 9.72 -0.22
CA LEU A 14 -0.53 9.08 1.00
C LEU A 14 -0.12 9.80 2.30
N GLN A 15 0.73 10.82 2.26
CA GLN A 15 1.20 11.54 3.48
C GLN A 15 0.08 12.18 4.32
N GLY A 16 -1.11 12.38 3.76
CA GLY A 16 -2.27 12.93 4.48
C GLY A 16 -3.19 11.90 5.13
N ALA A 17 -3.01 10.61 4.82
CA ALA A 17 -3.63 9.53 5.60
C ALA A 17 -2.79 9.32 6.86
N ASP A 18 -3.42 9.00 7.99
CA ASP A 18 -2.74 8.79 9.28
C ASP A 18 -1.76 7.60 9.23
N LEU A 19 -0.60 7.81 8.60
CA LEU A 19 0.34 6.79 8.15
C LEU A 19 1.74 7.13 8.66
N GLN A 20 2.38 6.13 9.25
CA GLN A 20 3.78 6.14 9.65
C GLN A 20 4.56 5.22 8.73
N PRO A 21 5.66 5.67 8.09
CA PRO A 21 6.49 4.80 7.26
C PRO A 21 6.96 3.55 8.01
N ALA A 22 6.96 2.41 7.32
CA ALA A 22 7.34 1.12 7.88
C ALA A 22 8.28 0.36 6.94
N ASP A 23 9.06 -0.57 7.50
CA ASP A 23 9.89 -1.46 6.70
C ASP A 23 9.03 -2.62 6.15
N CYS A 24 9.05 -2.82 4.83
CA CYS A 24 8.36 -3.93 4.19
C CYS A 24 9.01 -5.30 4.46
N GLN A 25 10.24 -5.34 4.99
CA GLN A 25 10.98 -6.60 5.15
C GLN A 25 10.29 -7.64 6.02
N TRP A 26 9.48 -7.22 7.01
CA TRP A 26 8.84 -8.16 7.94
C TRP A 26 7.80 -9.06 7.25
N LEU A 27 7.08 -8.51 6.26
CA LEU A 27 6.01 -9.23 5.57
C LEU A 27 6.50 -10.09 4.42
N TYR A 28 7.52 -9.63 3.72
CA TYR A 28 7.90 -10.18 2.43
C TYR A 28 9.36 -10.65 2.39
N GLY A 29 10.03 -10.66 3.53
CA GLY A 29 11.45 -11.00 3.65
C GLY A 29 12.31 -10.10 2.78
N ARG A 30 13.20 -10.71 1.97
CA ARG A 30 13.99 -10.01 0.95
C ARG A 30 13.17 -9.73 -0.30
N MET A 31 12.04 -9.04 -0.18
CA MET A 31 11.35 -8.52 -1.36
C MET A 31 12.33 -7.68 -2.17
N ARG A 32 12.16 -7.61 -3.51
CA ARG A 32 12.95 -6.70 -4.36
C ARG A 32 12.78 -5.29 -3.82
N THR A 33 13.77 -4.82 -3.08
CA THR A 33 13.85 -3.45 -2.60
C THR A 33 13.68 -2.54 -3.81
N GLY A 34 12.68 -1.66 -3.77
CA GLY A 34 12.43 -0.69 -4.84
C GLY A 34 11.16 -0.87 -5.67
N THR A 35 10.32 -1.89 -5.44
CA THR A 35 8.98 -1.99 -6.06
C THR A 35 7.82 -1.80 -5.07
N SER A 36 8.10 -1.79 -3.77
CA SER A 36 7.06 -1.60 -2.75
C SER A 36 7.45 -0.56 -1.71
N ALA A 37 6.43 0.03 -1.08
CA ALA A 37 6.54 0.91 0.07
C ALA A 37 5.46 0.52 1.10
N CYS A 38 5.76 0.68 2.39
CA CYS A 38 4.91 0.22 3.47
C CYS A 38 4.71 1.28 4.54
N TRP A 39 3.54 1.24 5.18
CA TRP A 39 3.16 2.14 6.26
C TRP A 39 2.34 1.40 7.33
N MET A 40 2.30 1.98 8.53
CA MET A 40 1.42 1.58 9.62
C MET A 40 0.47 2.72 9.97
N SER A 41 -0.71 2.41 10.49
CA SER A 41 -1.70 3.38 10.94
C SER A 41 -2.30 2.97 12.27
N ARG A 42 -2.65 3.95 13.11
CA ARG A 42 -3.44 3.72 14.33
C ARG A 42 -4.95 3.64 14.05
N VAL A 43 -5.34 3.81 12.79
CA VAL A 43 -6.74 3.77 12.35
C VAL A 43 -7.08 2.37 11.85
N ALA A 44 -8.23 1.83 12.26
CA ALA A 44 -8.76 0.56 11.78
C ALA A 44 -8.90 0.50 10.24
N PRO A 45 -8.78 -0.70 9.62
CA PRO A 45 -8.73 -0.84 8.16
C PRO A 45 -9.92 -0.19 7.43
N ASP A 46 -11.14 -0.39 7.90
CA ASP A 46 -12.36 0.14 7.25
C ASP A 46 -12.42 1.68 7.26
N ALA A 47 -11.93 2.30 8.34
CA ALA A 47 -11.87 3.75 8.45
C ALA A 47 -10.71 4.33 7.64
N LEU A 48 -9.55 3.64 7.63
CA LEU A 48 -8.37 4.03 6.86
C LEU A 48 -8.61 3.92 5.36
N LEU A 49 -9.37 2.92 4.90
CA LEU A 49 -9.74 2.73 3.50
C LEU A 49 -10.30 4.00 2.87
N LYS A 50 -11.21 4.70 3.56
CA LYS A 50 -11.83 5.94 3.06
C LYS A 50 -10.80 7.05 2.84
N GLN A 51 -9.83 7.17 3.73
CA GLN A 51 -8.74 8.14 3.62
C GLN A 51 -7.84 7.79 2.43
N VAL A 52 -7.38 6.54 2.36
CA VAL A 52 -6.52 6.04 1.27
C VAL A 52 -7.20 6.22 -0.10
N GLN A 53 -8.49 5.90 -0.21
CA GLN A 53 -9.27 6.12 -1.43
C GLN A 53 -9.30 7.59 -1.85
N ALA A 54 -9.56 8.51 -0.92
CA ALA A 54 -9.60 9.94 -1.20
C ALA A 54 -8.23 10.47 -1.69
N HIS A 55 -7.14 9.99 -1.09
CA HIS A 55 -5.77 10.37 -1.44
C HIS A 55 -5.27 9.79 -2.77
N LEU A 56 -5.71 8.58 -3.15
CA LEU A 56 -5.29 7.94 -4.40
C LEU A 56 -6.16 8.31 -5.60
N LYS A 57 -7.40 8.76 -5.39
CA LYS A 57 -8.33 9.17 -6.48
C LYS A 57 -7.72 10.17 -7.48
N PRO A 58 -6.91 11.17 -7.08
CA PRO A 58 -6.27 12.08 -8.05
C PRO A 58 -5.15 11.42 -8.86
N VAL A 59 -4.58 10.32 -8.38
CA VAL A 59 -3.35 9.72 -8.93
C VAL A 59 -3.64 8.54 -9.86
N GLY A 60 -4.74 7.81 -9.62
CA GLY A 60 -5.12 6.69 -10.47
C GLY A 60 -6.60 6.33 -10.41
N VAL A 61 -6.98 5.43 -11.31
CA VAL A 61 -8.31 4.83 -11.42
C VAL A 61 -8.26 3.36 -11.01
N THR A 62 -9.28 2.88 -10.33
CA THR A 62 -9.43 1.48 -9.92
C THR A 62 -10.83 0.97 -10.28
N SER A 63 -10.96 -0.33 -10.55
CA SER A 63 -12.25 -1.01 -10.76
C SER A 63 -13.00 -1.28 -9.45
N GLY A 64 -12.35 -1.09 -8.31
CA GLY A 64 -12.95 -1.27 -7.00
C GLY A 64 -11.99 -1.89 -6.00
N TRP A 65 -12.42 -1.89 -4.75
CA TRP A 65 -11.74 -2.57 -3.65
C TRP A 65 -12.44 -3.89 -3.35
N SER A 66 -11.66 -4.93 -3.06
CA SER A 66 -12.13 -6.20 -2.54
C SER A 66 -11.72 -6.34 -1.08
N ASN A 67 -12.62 -6.86 -0.24
CA ASN A 67 -12.28 -7.31 1.11
C ASN A 67 -12.22 -8.84 1.10
N ASP A 68 -11.07 -9.40 1.44
CA ASP A 68 -10.89 -10.82 1.66
C ASP A 68 -10.30 -11.05 3.06
N TYR A 69 -11.06 -11.70 3.93
CA TYR A 69 -10.70 -11.95 5.33
C TYR A 69 -10.22 -10.70 6.11
N GLY A 70 -10.83 -9.53 5.89
CA GLY A 70 -10.45 -8.28 6.56
C GLY A 70 -9.31 -7.52 5.88
N VAL A 71 -8.71 -8.09 4.82
CA VAL A 71 -7.72 -7.42 3.99
C VAL A 71 -8.41 -6.71 2.84
N TRP A 72 -8.25 -5.39 2.77
CA TRP A 72 -8.72 -4.59 1.65
C TRP A 72 -7.64 -4.48 0.60
N GLY A 73 -7.97 -4.78 -0.66
CA GLY A 73 -7.04 -4.67 -1.79
C GLY A 73 -7.66 -4.02 -3.02
N ALA A 74 -6.85 -3.26 -3.76
CA ALA A 74 -7.23 -2.71 -5.06
C ALA A 74 -6.03 -2.60 -6.00
N PHE A 75 -6.29 -2.76 -7.29
CA PHE A 75 -5.34 -2.43 -8.36
C PHE A 75 -5.75 -1.12 -9.03
N TYR A 76 -4.77 -0.26 -9.23
CA TYR A 76 -4.92 1.05 -9.85
C TYR A 76 -4.15 1.12 -11.17
N ALA A 77 -4.73 1.77 -12.17
CA ALA A 77 -4.01 2.29 -13.34
C ALA A 77 -3.69 3.77 -13.10
N LEU A 78 -2.47 4.21 -13.41
CA LEU A 78 -2.08 5.61 -13.23
C LEU A 78 -2.82 6.54 -14.20
N ASN A 79 -3.26 7.69 -13.68
CA ASN A 79 -3.87 8.74 -14.49
C ASN A 79 -2.87 9.25 -15.54
N GLY A 80 -3.30 9.30 -16.79
CA GLY A 80 -2.45 9.70 -17.93
C GLY A 80 -1.41 8.65 -18.36
N GLN A 81 -1.27 7.54 -17.65
CA GLN A 81 -0.34 6.44 -18.00
C GLN A 81 -0.97 5.06 -17.69
N PRO A 82 -2.08 4.68 -18.35
CA PRO A 82 -2.85 3.47 -18.01
C PRO A 82 -2.06 2.17 -18.17
N GLY A 83 -0.99 2.16 -18.95
CA GLY A 83 -0.06 1.02 -19.07
C GLY A 83 0.79 0.77 -17.82
N ARG A 84 0.75 1.65 -16.81
CA ARG A 84 1.43 1.51 -15.53
C ARG A 84 0.42 1.33 -14.41
N THR A 85 0.63 0.28 -13.61
CA THR A 85 -0.28 -0.10 -12.55
C THR A 85 0.42 -0.19 -11.20
N PHE A 86 -0.35 -0.02 -10.14
CA PHE A 86 0.10 -0.25 -8.77
C PHE A 86 -1.02 -0.92 -7.97
N GLY A 87 -0.64 -1.81 -7.08
CA GLY A 87 -1.53 -2.42 -6.09
C GLY A 87 -1.42 -1.70 -4.77
N VAL A 88 -2.53 -1.63 -4.05
CA VAL A 88 -2.57 -1.17 -2.66
C VAL A 88 -3.32 -2.19 -1.83
N THR A 89 -2.78 -2.54 -0.67
CA THR A 89 -3.44 -3.37 0.32
C THR A 89 -3.46 -2.69 1.68
N ILE A 90 -4.53 -2.88 2.43
CA ILE A 90 -4.70 -2.45 3.82
C ILE A 90 -5.10 -3.69 4.61
N LYS A 91 -4.28 -4.04 5.61
CA LYS A 91 -4.45 -5.23 6.44
C LYS A 91 -4.62 -4.85 7.91
N PRO A 92 -5.40 -5.60 8.70
CA PRO A 92 -5.35 -5.44 10.16
C PRO A 92 -3.96 -5.85 10.68
N ILE A 93 -3.51 -5.21 11.76
CA ILE A 93 -2.32 -5.66 12.52
C ILE A 93 -2.73 -6.61 13.66
N PRO A 94 -3.73 -6.27 14.50
CA PRO A 94 -4.11 -7.15 15.61
C PRO A 94 -4.68 -8.47 15.13
N GLY A 95 -4.18 -9.59 15.67
CA GLY A 95 -4.67 -10.93 15.40
C GLY A 95 -4.08 -11.61 14.15
N GLU A 96 -3.25 -10.90 13.38
CA GLU A 96 -2.59 -11.46 12.19
C GLU A 96 -1.25 -12.10 12.55
N LEU A 97 -1.06 -13.36 12.13
CA LEU A 97 0.12 -14.17 12.43
C LEU A 97 1.42 -13.54 11.90
N GLU A 98 1.34 -12.82 10.78
CA GLU A 98 2.51 -12.18 10.15
C GLU A 98 3.09 -11.02 10.98
N PHE A 99 2.35 -10.52 11.97
CA PHE A 99 2.79 -9.45 12.86
C PHE A 99 3.08 -9.92 14.30
N GLU A 100 2.91 -11.22 14.58
CA GLU A 100 3.13 -11.77 15.92
C GLU A 100 4.59 -11.58 16.37
N GLY A 101 4.80 -11.00 17.54
CA GLY A 101 6.13 -10.74 18.09
C GLY A 101 6.89 -9.55 17.49
N VAL A 102 6.34 -8.87 16.47
CA VAL A 102 6.99 -7.70 15.86
C VAL A 102 6.74 -6.44 16.71
N LYS A 103 7.71 -6.07 17.55
CA LYS A 103 7.58 -4.91 18.46
C LYS A 103 7.28 -3.59 17.73
N ALA A 104 7.80 -3.41 16.51
CA ALA A 104 7.66 -2.16 15.76
C ALA A 104 6.21 -1.84 15.37
N VAL A 105 5.32 -2.84 15.30
CA VAL A 105 3.91 -2.67 14.94
C VAL A 105 2.98 -2.51 16.15
N GLN A 106 3.51 -2.60 17.38
CA GLN A 106 2.69 -2.49 18.58
C GLN A 106 2.03 -1.11 18.68
N GLY A 107 0.72 -1.09 18.96
CA GLY A 107 -0.06 0.15 19.08
C GLY A 107 -0.56 0.71 17.74
N TYR A 108 -0.39 -0.03 16.64
CA TYR A 108 -1.00 0.25 15.34
C TYR A 108 -2.13 -0.74 15.06
N GLU A 109 -3.10 -0.32 14.24
CA GLU A 109 -4.28 -1.11 13.88
C GLU A 109 -4.25 -1.61 12.44
N SER A 110 -3.59 -0.87 11.54
CA SER A 110 -3.53 -1.22 10.12
C SER A 110 -2.11 -1.18 9.57
N PHE A 111 -1.84 -2.06 8.61
CA PHE A 111 -0.65 -2.05 7.78
C PHE A 111 -1.04 -1.80 6.33
N VAL A 112 -0.35 -0.89 5.66
CA VAL A 112 -0.60 -0.54 4.25
C VAL A 112 0.62 -0.92 3.43
N THR A 113 0.40 -1.69 2.37
CA THR A 113 1.42 -1.97 1.35
C THR A 113 1.01 -1.32 0.04
N LEU A 114 1.94 -0.62 -0.60
CA LEU A 114 1.82 -0.21 -1.99
C LEU A 114 2.88 -0.93 -2.81
N THR A 115 2.49 -1.52 -3.93
CA THR A 115 3.39 -2.24 -4.85
C THR A 115 3.20 -1.72 -6.26
N VAL A 116 4.26 -1.20 -6.86
CA VAL A 116 4.27 -0.82 -8.27
C VAL A 116 4.59 -2.06 -9.11
N ASN A 117 3.75 -2.34 -10.09
CA ASN A 117 4.02 -3.40 -11.04
C ASN A 117 4.79 -2.80 -12.23
N GLU A 118 6.02 -3.26 -12.44
CA GLU A 118 6.72 -2.95 -13.68
C GLU A 118 6.04 -3.76 -14.79
N SER A 119 5.30 -3.08 -15.67
CA SER A 119 4.83 -3.69 -16.91
C SER A 119 6.04 -4.33 -17.56
N ALA A 120 6.00 -5.64 -17.78
CA ALA A 120 7.02 -6.32 -18.57
C ALA A 120 7.07 -5.58 -19.90
N THR A 121 8.08 -4.76 -20.13
CA THR A 121 8.38 -4.27 -21.46
C THR A 121 8.66 -5.51 -22.27
N SER A 122 7.69 -5.95 -23.07
CA SER A 122 7.94 -6.86 -24.18
C SER A 122 9.11 -6.25 -24.95
N LYS A 123 10.26 -6.88 -24.84
CA LYS A 123 11.39 -6.65 -25.73
C LYS A 123 11.04 -7.17 -27.12
#